data_AF-A0A3P9B248-F1
#
_entry.id   AF-A0A3P9B248-F1
#
_cell.length_a   1.000
_cell.length_b   1.000
_cell.length_c   1.000
_cell.angle_alpha   90.00
_cell.angle_beta   90.00
_cell.angle_gamma   90.00
#
_symmetry.space_group_name_H-M   'P 1'
#
loop_
_entity.id
_entity.type
_entity.pdbx_description
1 polymer ?
#
loop_
_entity_poly.entity_id
_entity_poly.type
_entity_poly.pdbx_seq_one_letter_code
_entity_poly.pdbx_strand_id
1 'polypeptide(L)'
;MLNITVFFFFLLGCFIYIIMETISQTLEHVLVTAHHQNCLTVGVYESAKFLNEYPDGAVLCVLALDEEDEDDAALQIHFKLLQAFCYDNYLDILRVTGMRRLAQLLEETSNRSESRDLHCILVINTSEQILQCEALQQVARFCEESRHRYECLPHLELQDR
;
A
#
# COMPACT_ATOMS: atom_id res chain seq x y z
N MET A 1 23.78 -33.49 12.98
CA MET A 1 22.58 -32.92 13.61
C MET A 1 22.42 -31.50 13.11
N LEU A 2 21.57 -31.27 12.11
CA LEU A 2 21.12 -29.90 11.82
C LEU A 2 20.33 -29.45 13.05
N ASN A 3 20.80 -28.37 13.69
CA ASN A 3 20.27 -27.87 14.95
C ASN A 3 18.76 -27.60 14.82
N ILE A 4 17.94 -28.15 15.71
CA ILE A 4 16.48 -27.92 15.78
C ILE A 4 16.15 -26.41 15.74
N THR A 5 17.04 -25.58 16.28
CA THR A 5 16.98 -24.11 16.21
C THR A 5 17.01 -23.58 14.77
N VAL A 6 17.86 -24.11 13.88
CA VAL A 6 17.93 -23.69 12.47
C VAL A 6 16.67 -24.06 11.71
N PHE A 7 16.08 -25.22 12.01
CA PHE A 7 14.81 -25.65 11.42
C PHE A 7 13.63 -24.80 11.93
N PHE A 8 13.64 -24.42 13.20
CA PHE A 8 12.65 -23.50 13.76
C PHE A 8 12.76 -22.10 13.16
N PHE A 9 13.97 -21.54 13.00
CA PHE A 9 14.18 -20.28 12.27
C PHE A 9 13.74 -20.36 10.81
N PHE A 10 13.97 -21.49 10.14
CA PHE A 10 13.54 -21.70 8.76
C PHE A 10 12.00 -21.79 8.65
N LEU A 11 11.34 -22.48 9.57
CA LEU A 11 9.88 -22.54 9.65
C LEU A 11 9.26 -21.21 10.03
N LEU A 12 9.85 -20.46 10.96
CA LEU A 12 9.40 -19.12 11.34
C LEU A 12 9.56 -18.16 10.15
N GLY A 13 10.69 -18.23 9.44
CA GLY A 13 10.93 -17.45 8.23
C GLY A 13 9.97 -17.79 7.09
N CYS A 14 9.70 -19.07 6.86
CA CYS A 14 8.72 -19.53 5.87
C CYS A 14 7.28 -19.11 6.24
N PHE A 15 6.93 -19.18 7.53
CA PHE A 15 5.63 -18.74 8.02
C PHE A 15 5.44 -17.22 7.90
N ILE A 16 6.47 -16.43 8.23
CA ILE A 16 6.47 -14.98 8.03
C ILE A 16 6.38 -14.63 6.55
N TYR A 17 7.12 -15.34 5.69
CA TYR A 17 7.07 -15.16 4.24
C TYR A 17 5.66 -15.43 3.68
N ILE A 18 5.02 -16.54 4.08
CA ILE A 18 3.65 -16.87 3.66
C ILE A 18 2.65 -15.80 4.13
N ILE A 19 2.82 -15.25 5.34
CA ILE A 19 1.98 -14.16 5.84
C ILE A 19 2.18 -12.89 5.00
N MET A 20 3.42 -12.50 4.71
CA MET A 20 3.70 -11.31 3.90
C MET A 20 3.21 -11.44 2.45
N GLU A 21 3.34 -12.62 1.85
CA GLU A 21 2.79 -12.94 0.53
C GLU A 21 1.25 -12.83 0.55
N THR A 22 0.62 -13.35 1.61
CA THR A 22 -0.84 -13.23 1.80
C THR A 22 -1.27 -11.77 1.91
N ILE A 23 -0.59 -10.95 2.71
CA ILE A 23 -0.94 -9.53 2.85
C ILE A 23 -0.76 -8.75 1.55
N SER A 24 0.27 -9.07 0.76
CA SER A 24 0.50 -8.44 -0.54
C SER A 24 -0.65 -8.75 -1.50
N GLN A 25 -1.10 -10.01 -1.56
CA GLN A 25 -2.28 -10.40 -2.34
C GLN A 25 -3.58 -9.75 -1.83
N THR A 26 -3.73 -9.64 -0.52
CA THR A 26 -4.86 -8.94 0.11
C THR A 26 -4.86 -7.46 -0.29
N LEU A 27 -3.70 -6.80 -0.31
CA LEU A 27 -3.58 -5.42 -0.79
C LEU A 27 -3.95 -5.29 -2.27
N GLU A 28 -3.49 -6.19 -3.14
CA GLU A 28 -3.91 -6.20 -4.55
C GLU A 28 -5.45 -6.26 -4.66
N HIS A 29 -6.09 -7.12 -3.88
CA HIS A 29 -7.55 -7.26 -3.86
C HIS A 29 -8.25 -5.98 -3.39
N VAL A 30 -7.71 -5.29 -2.38
CA VAL A 30 -8.23 -3.98 -1.93
C VAL A 30 -8.14 -2.96 -3.06
N LEU A 31 -6.98 -2.85 -3.71
CA LEU A 31 -6.75 -1.87 -4.77
C LEU A 31 -7.67 -2.11 -5.98
N VAL A 32 -7.83 -3.36 -6.43
CA VAL A 32 -8.74 -3.70 -7.53
C VAL A 32 -10.20 -3.41 -7.17
N THR A 33 -10.61 -3.78 -5.95
CA THR A 33 -11.99 -3.53 -5.46
C THR A 33 -12.27 -2.03 -5.40
N ALA A 34 -11.38 -1.27 -4.77
CA ALA A 34 -11.49 0.18 -4.67
C ALA A 34 -11.49 0.83 -6.05
N HIS A 35 -10.66 0.34 -6.98
CA HIS A 35 -10.63 0.84 -8.34
C HIS A 35 -11.98 0.65 -9.05
N HIS A 36 -12.56 -0.55 -8.99
CA HIS A 36 -13.86 -0.85 -9.60
C HIS A 36 -15.00 -0.02 -9.02
N GLN A 37 -14.89 0.34 -7.74
CA GLN A 37 -15.86 1.17 -7.03
C GLN A 37 -15.62 2.68 -7.19
N ASN A 38 -14.62 3.10 -8.00
CA ASN A 38 -14.18 4.49 -8.11
C ASN A 38 -13.84 5.14 -6.76
N CYS A 39 -13.29 4.34 -5.86
CA CYS A 39 -12.88 4.71 -4.51
C CYS A 39 -11.36 4.88 -4.42
N LEU A 40 -10.71 5.33 -5.50
CA LEU A 40 -9.27 5.61 -5.55
C LEU A 40 -8.99 7.03 -6.02
N THR A 41 -8.01 7.66 -5.39
CA THR A 41 -7.23 8.76 -5.97
C THR A 41 -5.84 8.23 -6.31
N VAL A 42 -5.31 8.56 -7.48
CA VAL A 42 -4.04 8.02 -8.00
C VAL A 42 -3.17 9.20 -8.42
N GLY A 43 -1.92 9.20 -7.97
CA GLY A 43 -0.95 10.28 -8.15
C GLY A 43 -0.61 10.96 -6.83
N VAL A 44 0.64 11.41 -6.71
CA VAL A 44 1.16 12.11 -5.51
C VAL A 44 0.43 13.42 -5.31
N TYR A 45 0.26 14.19 -6.38
CA TYR A 45 -0.35 15.51 -6.33
C TYR A 45 -1.84 15.43 -5.99
N GLU A 46 -2.57 14.54 -6.66
CA GLU A 46 -4.01 14.33 -6.49
C GLU A 46 -4.32 13.82 -5.08
N SER A 47 -3.53 12.88 -4.57
CA SER A 47 -3.68 12.35 -3.22
C SER A 47 -3.38 13.41 -2.16
N ALA A 48 -2.30 14.18 -2.32
CA ALA A 48 -1.99 15.29 -1.42
C ALA A 48 -3.08 16.38 -1.44
N LYS A 49 -3.62 16.71 -2.61
CA LYS A 49 -4.73 17.64 -2.74
C LYS A 49 -5.98 17.15 -2.01
N PHE A 50 -6.36 15.88 -2.22
CA PHE A 50 -7.51 15.27 -1.53
C PHE A 50 -7.33 15.32 -0.02
N LEU A 51 -6.18 14.90 0.49
CA LEU A 51 -5.89 14.89 1.93
C LEU A 51 -5.92 16.29 2.56
N ASN A 52 -5.49 17.31 1.84
CA ASN A 52 -5.57 18.70 2.31
C ASN A 52 -7.02 19.23 2.38
N GLU A 53 -7.90 18.78 1.49
CA GLU A 53 -9.30 19.21 1.44
C GLU A 53 -10.21 18.37 2.35
N TYR A 54 -9.97 17.06 2.42
CA TYR A 54 -10.84 16.10 3.11
C TYR A 54 -10.06 14.88 3.67
N PRO A 55 -9.29 15.05 4.75
CA PRO A 55 -8.45 13.98 5.32
C PRO A 55 -9.25 12.79 5.87
N ASP A 56 -10.40 13.06 6.51
CA ASP A 56 -11.27 12.03 7.09
C ASP A 56 -11.93 11.12 6.02
N GLY A 57 -11.87 11.53 4.74
CA GLY A 57 -12.39 10.78 3.62
C GLY A 57 -11.47 9.68 3.11
N ALA A 58 -10.24 9.58 3.63
CA ALA A 58 -9.29 8.54 3.23
C ALA A 58 -9.21 7.43 4.28
N VAL A 59 -8.94 6.20 3.84
CA VAL A 59 -8.83 5.01 4.73
C VAL A 59 -7.52 4.25 4.57
N LEU A 60 -6.83 4.39 3.44
CA LEU A 60 -5.51 3.79 3.23
C LEU A 60 -4.70 4.62 2.24
N CYS A 61 -3.43 4.88 2.55
CA CYS A 61 -2.46 5.51 1.65
C CYS A 61 -1.37 4.49 1.26
N VAL A 62 -1.16 4.30 -0.03
CA VAL A 62 -0.14 3.39 -0.57
C VAL A 62 0.89 4.22 -1.31
N LEU A 63 2.13 4.21 -0.84
CA LEU A 63 3.27 4.84 -1.51
C LEU A 63 4.01 3.79 -2.32
N ALA A 64 4.19 4.02 -3.62
CA ALA A 64 4.83 3.05 -4.51
C ALA A 64 6.15 3.61 -5.08
N LEU A 65 7.24 2.87 -4.89
CA LEU A 65 8.59 3.31 -5.22
C LEU A 65 9.46 2.09 -5.50
N ASP A 66 9.99 2.00 -6.72
CA ASP A 66 10.99 1.00 -7.07
C ASP A 66 12.41 1.59 -6.94
N GLU A 67 13.44 0.75 -7.06
CA GLU A 67 14.85 1.16 -6.88
C GLU A 67 15.25 2.33 -7.79
N GLU A 68 14.65 2.43 -8.98
CA GLU A 68 14.92 3.50 -9.96
C GLU A 68 14.49 4.89 -9.48
N ASP A 69 13.55 4.95 -8.53
CA ASP A 69 12.94 6.18 -8.02
C ASP A 69 13.57 6.66 -6.69
N GLU A 70 14.46 5.87 -6.08
CA GLU A 70 15.06 6.18 -4.78
C GLU A 70 15.92 7.46 -4.81
N ASP A 71 16.53 7.76 -5.95
CA ASP A 71 17.38 8.93 -6.16
C ASP A 71 16.59 10.22 -6.49
N ASP A 72 15.26 10.14 -6.71
CA ASP A 72 14.44 11.32 -6.96
C ASP A 72 14.16 12.08 -5.65
N ALA A 73 14.99 13.10 -5.39
CA ALA A 73 14.86 13.95 -4.21
C ALA A 73 13.48 14.63 -4.08
N ALA A 74 12.84 15.01 -5.19
CA ALA A 74 11.52 15.64 -5.15
C ALA A 74 10.46 14.64 -4.70
N LEU A 75 10.50 13.43 -5.27
CA LEU A 75 9.60 12.34 -4.88
C LEU A 75 9.79 11.95 -3.41
N GLN A 76 11.04 11.82 -2.96
CA GLN A 76 11.35 11.52 -1.55
C GLN A 76 10.79 12.59 -0.60
N ILE A 77 10.88 13.87 -0.97
CA ILE A 77 10.28 14.96 -0.19
C ILE A 77 8.76 14.79 -0.11
N HIS A 78 8.10 14.53 -1.24
CA HIS A 78 6.65 14.32 -1.25
C HIS A 78 6.22 13.13 -0.40
N PHE A 79 6.97 12.03 -0.45
CA PHE A 79 6.70 10.84 0.35
C PHE A 79 6.84 11.13 1.85
N LYS A 80 7.85 11.90 2.25
CA LYS A 80 8.00 12.32 3.66
C LYS A 80 6.87 13.21 4.12
N LEU A 81 6.40 14.14 3.28
CA LEU A 81 5.25 14.99 3.59
C LEU A 81 3.97 14.16 3.74
N LEU A 82 3.70 13.25 2.80
CA LEU A 82 2.54 12.35 2.87
C LEU A 82 2.61 11.44 4.09
N GLN A 83 3.78 10.86 4.39
CA GLN A 83 3.97 10.02 5.56
C GLN A 83 3.68 10.77 6.86
N ALA A 84 4.23 11.98 7.03
CA ALA A 84 3.98 12.80 8.20
C ALA A 84 2.48 13.14 8.34
N PHE A 85 1.85 13.55 7.24
CA PHE A 85 0.42 13.86 7.22
C PHE A 85 -0.44 12.65 7.61
N CYS A 86 -0.19 11.48 7.02
CA CYS A 86 -0.97 10.28 7.31
C CYS A 86 -0.79 9.85 8.78
N TYR A 87 0.43 9.95 9.30
CA TYR A 87 0.72 9.64 10.70
C TYR A 87 -0.04 10.56 11.67
N ASP A 88 -0.01 11.88 11.44
CA ASP A 88 -0.69 12.86 12.30
C ASP A 88 -2.22 12.71 12.27
N ASN A 89 -2.78 12.19 11.18
CA ASN A 89 -4.21 11.97 10.99
C ASN A 89 -4.66 10.53 11.24
N TYR A 90 -3.79 9.66 11.76
CA TYR A 90 -4.08 8.23 12.00
C TYR A 90 -4.58 7.48 10.76
N LEU A 91 -4.16 7.92 9.57
CA LEU A 91 -4.45 7.25 8.32
C LEU A 91 -3.45 6.12 8.11
N ASP A 92 -3.93 4.90 7.88
CA ASP A 92 -3.07 3.76 7.60
C ASP A 92 -2.26 4.02 6.32
N ILE A 93 -0.96 3.82 6.40
CA ILE A 93 -0.01 4.06 5.31
C ILE A 93 0.99 2.92 5.21
N LEU A 94 1.32 2.51 3.98
CA LEU A 94 2.33 1.51 3.68
C LEU A 94 3.11 1.86 2.41
N ARG A 95 4.28 1.24 2.24
CA ARG A 95 5.11 1.34 1.04
C ARG A 95 5.07 0.05 0.23
N VAL A 96 4.96 0.14 -1.08
CA VAL A 96 5.09 -1.00 -2.00
C VAL A 96 6.21 -0.81 -3.02
N THR A 97 6.81 -1.93 -3.42
CA THR A 97 7.59 -2.08 -4.66
C THR A 97 6.81 -2.96 -5.64
N GLY A 98 7.24 -3.00 -6.90
CA GLY A 98 6.56 -3.70 -7.98
C GLY A 98 5.61 -2.78 -8.75
N MET A 99 6.09 -1.61 -9.16
CA MET A 99 5.30 -0.62 -9.91
C MET A 99 4.69 -1.21 -11.19
N ARG A 100 5.39 -2.14 -11.84
CA ARG A 100 4.88 -2.87 -13.02
C ARG A 100 3.61 -3.66 -12.70
N ARG A 101 3.62 -4.42 -11.60
CA ARG A 101 2.47 -5.18 -11.13
C ARG A 101 1.31 -4.25 -10.74
N LEU A 102 1.63 -3.15 -10.07
CA LEU A 102 0.66 -2.11 -9.71
C LEU A 102 -0.02 -1.48 -10.93
N ALA A 103 0.75 -1.19 -11.98
CA ALA A 103 0.23 -0.69 -13.24
C ALA A 103 -0.73 -1.70 -13.88
N GLN A 104 -0.37 -2.98 -13.97
CA GLN A 104 -1.26 -4.03 -14.49
C GLN A 104 -2.61 -4.08 -13.76
N LEU A 105 -2.58 -4.03 -12.42
CA LEU A 105 -3.80 -4.07 -11.60
C LEU A 105 -4.75 -2.90 -11.85
N LEU A 106 -4.23 -1.74 -12.26
CA LEU A 106 -4.99 -0.50 -12.45
C LEU A 106 -5.23 -0.14 -13.94
N GLU A 107 -4.51 -0.78 -14.86
CA GLU A 107 -4.63 -0.61 -16.31
C GLU A 107 -5.59 -1.61 -16.96
N GLU A 108 -5.67 -2.86 -16.48
CA GLU A 108 -6.55 -3.92 -17.02
C GLU A 108 -8.04 -3.52 -17.04
N THR A 109 -8.39 -2.46 -16.34
CA THR A 109 -9.73 -1.94 -16.11
C THR A 109 -9.98 -0.59 -16.79
N SER A 110 -8.98 0.06 -17.39
CA SER A 110 -9.13 1.42 -17.92
C SER A 110 -8.33 1.71 -19.20
N ASN A 111 -9.07 1.90 -20.31
CA ASN A 111 -8.60 2.26 -21.66
C ASN A 111 -7.96 3.67 -21.79
N ARG A 112 -7.04 4.08 -20.90
CA ARG A 112 -6.35 5.38 -21.02
C ARG A 112 -4.83 5.23 -21.06
N SER A 113 -4.29 5.51 -22.24
CA SER A 113 -2.90 5.45 -22.67
C SER A 113 -2.10 6.70 -22.28
N GLU A 114 -2.05 7.02 -20.99
CA GLU A 114 -1.13 8.02 -20.45
C GLU A 114 -0.42 7.42 -19.25
N SER A 115 0.90 7.63 -19.14
CA SER A 115 1.71 7.20 -18.00
C SER A 115 1.15 7.83 -16.73
N ARG A 116 0.38 7.06 -15.95
CA ARG A 116 -0.17 7.55 -14.68
C ARG A 116 0.95 7.63 -13.66
N ASP A 117 0.96 8.71 -12.89
CA ASP A 117 1.72 8.75 -11.65
C ASP A 117 1.11 7.73 -10.69
N LEU A 118 1.78 6.60 -10.49
CA LEU A 118 1.35 5.52 -9.60
C LEU A 118 2.06 5.57 -8.24
N HIS A 119 2.89 6.60 -7.98
CA HIS A 119 3.71 6.67 -6.78
C HIS A 119 2.90 6.91 -5.51
N CYS A 120 1.64 7.34 -5.62
CA CYS A 120 0.72 7.37 -4.49
C CYS A 120 -0.68 6.93 -4.93
N ILE A 121 -1.28 6.02 -4.16
CA ILE A 121 -2.66 5.60 -4.32
C ILE A 121 -3.37 5.76 -2.99
N LEU A 122 -4.45 6.52 -3.01
CA LEU A 122 -5.27 6.80 -1.84
C LEU A 122 -6.63 6.11 -1.98
N VAL A 123 -6.94 5.21 -1.06
CA VAL A 123 -8.25 4.59 -0.96
C VAL A 123 -9.17 5.53 -0.20
N ILE A 124 -10.28 5.92 -0.82
CA ILE A 124 -11.24 6.87 -0.27
C ILE A 124 -12.53 6.17 0.20
N ASN A 125 -13.11 6.69 1.27
CA ASN A 125 -14.32 6.22 1.91
C ASN A 125 -15.58 6.79 1.23
N THR A 126 -15.78 6.45 -0.04
CA THR A 126 -16.97 6.89 -0.80
C THR A 126 -18.04 5.81 -0.94
N SER A 127 -17.80 4.59 -0.44
CA SER A 127 -18.69 3.44 -0.58
C SER A 127 -18.78 2.65 0.73
N GLU A 128 -19.97 2.32 1.21
CA GLU A 128 -20.13 1.41 2.36
C GLU A 128 -19.49 0.03 2.09
N GLN A 129 -19.39 -0.37 0.82
CA GLN A 129 -18.82 -1.66 0.43
C GLN A 129 -17.29 -1.70 0.62
N ILE A 130 -16.56 -0.58 0.43
CA ILE A 130 -15.11 -0.57 0.65
C ILE A 130 -14.77 -0.64 2.13
N LEU A 131 -15.57 0.02 2.98
CA LEU A 131 -15.42 -0.04 4.44
C LEU A 131 -15.70 -1.43 5.02
N GLN A 132 -16.62 -2.17 4.41
CA GLN A 132 -16.95 -3.55 4.81
C GLN A 132 -16.03 -4.59 4.18
N CYS A 133 -15.03 -4.17 3.39
CA CYS A 133 -14.08 -5.07 2.76
C CYS A 133 -13.19 -5.73 3.82
N GLU A 134 -13.32 -7.05 4.00
CA GLU A 134 -12.48 -7.82 4.92
C GLU A 134 -10.99 -7.68 4.57
N ALA A 135 -10.66 -7.60 3.28
CA ALA A 135 -9.30 -7.39 2.82
C ALA A 135 -8.71 -6.05 3.30
N LEU A 136 -9.52 -4.98 3.31
CA LEU A 136 -9.09 -3.68 3.84
C LEU A 136 -8.81 -3.76 5.34
N GLN A 137 -9.66 -4.46 6.10
CA GLN A 137 -9.46 -4.67 7.53
C GLN A 137 -8.19 -5.46 7.84
N GLN A 138 -7.85 -6.45 7.02
CA GLN A 138 -6.60 -7.20 7.15
C GLN A 138 -5.37 -6.32 6.89
N VAL A 139 -5.42 -5.45 5.87
CA VAL A 139 -4.34 -4.49 5.59
C VAL A 139 -4.21 -3.44 6.70
N ALA A 140 -5.33 -2.91 7.21
CA ALA A 140 -5.34 -1.98 8.34
C ALA A 140 -4.71 -2.61 9.59
N ARG A 141 -5.09 -3.86 9.90
CA ARG A 141 -4.48 -4.62 11.00
C ARG A 141 -2.99 -4.83 10.80
N PHE A 142 -2.54 -5.13 9.58
CA PHE A 142 -1.12 -5.23 9.27
C PHE A 142 -0.37 -3.90 9.53
N CYS A 143 -0.96 -2.76 9.13
CA CYS A 143 -0.40 -1.43 9.41
C CYS A 143 -0.34 -1.17 10.92
N GLU A 144 -1.40 -1.48 11.65
CA GLU A 144 -1.46 -1.35 13.10
C GLU A 144 -0.42 -2.22 13.81
N GLU A 145 -0.30 -3.50 13.47
CA GLU A 145 0.69 -4.41 14.03
C GLU A 145 2.12 -3.95 13.73
N SER A 146 2.35 -3.34 12.56
CA SER A 146 3.66 -2.78 12.18
C SER A 146 3.99 -1.52 12.99
N ARG A 147 3.02 -0.64 13.22
CA ARG A 147 3.18 0.51 14.13
C ARG A 147 3.57 0.08 15.55
N HIS A 148 2.98 -1.00 16.06
CA HIS A 148 3.36 -1.56 17.37
C HIS A 148 4.81 -2.09 17.41
N ARG A 149 5.39 -2.42 16.25
CA ARG A 149 6.81 -2.79 16.10
C ARG A 149 7.73 -1.61 15.80
N TYR A 150 7.25 -0.38 15.94
CA TYR A 150 7.96 0.86 15.60
C TYR A 150 8.32 0.99 14.11
N GLU A 151 7.60 0.27 13.24
CA GLU A 151 7.73 0.36 11.80
C GLU A 151 6.63 1.29 11.26
N CYS A 152 6.95 2.59 11.18
CA CYS A 152 5.98 3.64 10.83
C CYS A 152 5.58 3.68 9.34
N LEU A 153 6.26 2.91 8.49
CA LEU A 153 5.93 2.76 7.08
C LEU A 153 6.25 1.32 6.66
N PRO A 154 5.35 0.36 6.94
CA PRO A 154 5.56 -1.03 6.60
C PRO A 154 5.71 -1.21 5.10
N HIS A 155 6.52 -2.17 4.70
CA HIS A 155 6.84 -2.42 3.31
C HIS A 155 6.30 -3.77 2.81
N LEU A 156 5.73 -3.78 1.61
CA LEU A 156 5.29 -4.98 0.88
C LEU A 156 5.88 -4.97 -0.53
N GLU A 157 6.07 -6.16 -1.11
CA GLU A 157 6.54 -6.33 -2.49
C GLU A 157 5.43 -6.95 -3.32
N LEU A 158 5.04 -6.29 -4.42
CA LEU A 158 4.07 -6.83 -5.37
C LEU A 158 4.80 -7.61 -6.45
N GLN A 159 4.54 -8.92 -6.54
CA GLN A 159 5.22 -9.80 -7.49
C GLN A 159 4.45 -9.91 -8.81
N ASP A 160 5.19 -9.90 -9.92
CA ASP A 160 4.67 -10.26 -11.24
C ASP A 160 4.20 -11.73 -11.23
N ARG A 161 3.06 -12.03 -11.86
CA ARG A 161 2.49 -13.38 -11.95
C ARG A 161 2.77 -14.06 -13.29
#